data_AF-A0A9E8IE93-F1
#
_entry.id   AF-A0A9E8IE93-F1
#
_cell.length_a   1.000
_cell.length_b   1.000
_cell.length_c   1.000
_cell.angle_alpha   90.00
_cell.angle_beta   90.00
_cell.angle_gamma   90.00
#
_symmetry.space_group_name_H-M   'P 1'
#
loop_
_entity.id
_entity.type
_entity.pdbx_description
1 polymer ?
#
loop_
_entity_poly.entity_id
_entity_poly.type
_entity_poly.pdbx_seq_one_letter_code
_entity_poly.pdbx_strand_id
1 'polypeptide(L)' 'MWSVVKSVLAALLGVQSNQKREEDFSSGRPAAYLITGVVITLLFVLLLVFLAMFAAR' A
#
# COMPACT_ATOMS: atom_id res chain seq x y z
N MET A 1 9.53 -6.48 -7.23
CA MET A 1 8.69 -6.46 -6.01
C MET A 1 8.98 -5.26 -5.13
N TRP A 2 10.25 -4.92 -4.86
CA TRP A 2 10.58 -3.70 -4.09
C TRP A 2 10.02 -2.39 -4.69
N SER A 3 10.04 -2.25 -6.02
CA SER A 3 9.44 -1.11 -6.72
C SER A 3 7.93 -0.99 -6.49
N VAL A 4 7.21 -2.12 -6.47
CA VAL A 4 5.77 -2.20 -6.21
C VAL A 4 5.46 -1.72 -4.80
N VAL A 5 6.19 -2.23 -3.79
CA VAL A 5 6.00 -1.81 -2.39
C VAL A 5 6.26 -0.32 -2.23
N LYS A 6 7.35 0.21 -2.80
CA LYS A 6 7.66 1.64 -2.74
C LYS A 6 6.58 2.50 -3.40
N SER A 7 6.08 2.08 -4.57
CA SER A 7 5.01 2.78 -5.28
C SER A 7 3.71 2.77 -4.47
N VAL A 8 3.32 1.62 -3.92
CA VAL A 8 2.12 1.49 -3.08
C VAL A 8 2.24 2.35 -1.82
N LEU A 9 3.40 2.39 -1.17
CA LEU A 9 3.63 3.28 -0.02
C LEU A 9 3.56 4.76 -0.41
N ALA A 10 4.12 5.14 -1.56
CA ALA A 10 4.02 6.51 -2.07
C ALA A 10 2.57 6.90 -2.40
N ALA A 11 1.77 5.96 -2.93
CA ALA A 11 0.34 6.15 -3.14
C ALA A 11 -0.41 6.25 -1.81
N LEU A 12 -0.04 5.40 -0.85
CA LEU A 12 -0.29 5.45 0.61
C LEU A 12 -0.33 6.87 1.16
N LEU A 13 0.82 7.50 1.02
CA LEU A 13 1.13 8.82 1.57
C LEU A 13 0.63 9.97 0.67
N GLY A 14 0.04 9.67 -0.49
CA GLY A 14 -0.40 10.68 -1.47
C GLY A 14 0.73 11.38 -2.22
N VAL A 15 1.97 10.90 -2.13
CA VAL A 15 3.16 11.47 -2.79
C VAL A 15 3.53 10.80 -4.11
N GLN A 16 2.70 9.86 -4.58
CA GLN A 16 2.88 9.18 -5.85
C GLN A 16 2.60 10.13 -7.03
N SER A 17 3.52 10.20 -7.99
CA SER A 17 3.34 11.01 -9.21
C SER A 17 2.44 10.31 -10.24
N ASN A 18 1.76 11.10 -11.08
CA ASN A 18 0.92 10.57 -12.16
C ASN A 18 1.71 9.72 -13.16
N GLN A 19 2.92 10.13 -13.53
CA GLN A 19 3.79 9.37 -14.43
C GLN A 19 4.08 7.96 -13.88
N LYS A 20 4.48 7.84 -12.60
CA LYS A 20 4.73 6.53 -12.01
C LYS A 20 3.46 5.69 -11.91
N ARG A 21 2.32 6.31 -11.59
CA ARG A 21 1.03 5.60 -11.59
C ARG A 21 0.73 5.04 -12.99
N GLU A 22 0.91 5.83 -14.03
CA GLU A 22 0.66 5.38 -15.40
C GLU A 22 1.60 4.25 -15.82
N GLU A 23 2.89 4.35 -15.49
CA GLU A 23 3.88 3.28 -15.67
C GLU A 23 3.49 2.01 -14.90
N ASP A 24 3.14 2.12 -13.61
CA ASP A 24 2.77 1.00 -12.75
C ASP A 24 1.53 0.26 -13.27
N PHE A 25 0.50 1.00 -13.71
CA PHE A 25 -0.75 0.41 -14.22
C PHE A 25 -0.67 -0.01 -15.69
N SER A 26 0.34 0.44 -16.43
CA SER A 26 0.61 0.01 -17.82
C SER A 26 1.66 -1.11 -17.89
N SER A 27 2.34 -1.43 -16.79
CA SER A 27 3.46 -2.40 -16.71
C SER A 27 3.09 -3.89 -16.94
N GLY A 28 1.91 -4.19 -17.48
CA GLY A 28 1.42 -5.55 -17.73
C GLY A 28 1.06 -6.35 -16.47
N ARG A 29 1.30 -5.81 -15.26
CA ARG A 29 0.98 -6.47 -13.98
C ARG A 29 0.31 -5.54 -12.95
N PRO A 30 -0.75 -4.79 -13.31
CA PRO A 30 -1.43 -3.87 -12.38
C PRO A 30 -1.98 -4.56 -11.13
N ALA A 31 -2.38 -5.84 -11.25
CA ALA A 31 -2.86 -6.64 -10.13
C ALA A 31 -1.85 -6.75 -8.98
N ALA A 32 -0.53 -6.72 -9.26
CA ALA A 32 0.50 -6.78 -8.22
C ALA A 32 0.44 -5.55 -7.30
N TYR A 33 0.16 -4.37 -7.84
CA TYR A 33 0.03 -3.12 -7.09
C TYR A 33 -1.24 -3.11 -6.24
N LEU A 34 -2.36 -3.56 -6.81
CA LEU A 34 -3.64 -3.64 -6.09
C LEU A 34 -3.58 -4.62 -4.91
N ILE A 35 -3.09 -5.84 -5.14
CA ILE A 35 -2.95 -6.87 -4.09
C ILE A 35 -2.01 -6.36 -2.99
N THR A 36 -0.88 -5.77 -3.37
CA THR A 36 0.07 -5.18 -2.40
C THR A 36 -0.58 -4.07 -1.59
N GLY A 37 -1.37 -3.20 -2.22
CA GLY A 37 -2.16 -2.16 -1.53
C GLY A 37 -3.11 -2.74 -0.50
N VAL A 38 -3.94 -3.71 -0.89
CA VAL A 38 -4.90 -4.36 0.01
C VAL A 38 -4.19 -5.01 1.20
N VAL A 39 -3.11 -5.75 0.96
CA VAL A 39 -2.33 -6.41 2.03
C VAL A 39 -1.76 -5.38 3.00
N ILE A 40 -1.13 -4.30 2.50
CA ILE A 40 -0.56 -3.25 3.36
C ILE A 40 -1.65 -2.55 4.18
N THR A 41 -2.79 -2.21 3.57
CA THR A 41 -3.90 -1.56 4.29
C THR A 41 -4.50 -2.48 5.36
N LEU A 42 -4.70 -3.76 5.07
CA LEU A 42 -5.18 -4.73 6.06
C LEU A 42 -4.20 -4.86 7.24
N LEU A 43 -2.91 -4.97 6.97
CA LEU A 43 -1.88 -5.02 8.01
C LEU A 43 -1.89 -3.75 8.87
N PHE A 44 -2.04 -2.58 8.26
CA PHE A 44 -2.16 -1.31 8.97
C PHE A 44 -3.39 -1.28 9.90
N VAL A 45 -4.56 -1.70 9.42
CA VAL A 45 -5.77 -1.76 10.24
C VAL A 45 -5.63 -2.76 11.40
N LEU A 46 -5.07 -3.94 11.15
CA LEU A 46 -4.82 -4.93 12.20
C LEU A 46 -3.85 -4.41 13.27
N LEU A 47 -2.81 -3.66 12.85
CA LEU A 47 -1.89 -3.00 13.77
C LEU A 47 -2.61 -1.96 14.64
N LEU A 48 -3.49 -1.15 14.06
CA LEU A 48 -4.28 -0.18 14.82
C LEU A 48 -5.22 -0.85 15.82
N VAL A 49 -5.90 -1.93 15.42
CA VAL A 49 -6.79 -2.71 16.30
C VAL A 49 -5.98 -3.30 17.46
N PHE A 50 -4.83 -3.91 17.17
CA PHE A 50 -3.94 -4.44 18.21
C PHE A 50 -3.49 -3.35 19.18
N LEU A 51 -3.05 -2.20 18.66
CA LEU A 51 -2.58 -1.08 19.47
C LEU A 51 -3.70 -0.49 20.34
N ALA A 52 -4.90 -0.35 19.78
CA ALA A 52 -6.07 0.11 20.52
C ALA A 52 -6.45 -0.87 21.65
N MET A 53 -6.46 -2.17 21.37
CA MET A 53 -6.71 -3.19 22.40
C MET A 53 -5.63 -3.22 23.48
N PHE A 54 -4.37 -3.00 23.11
CA PHE A 54 -3.28 -2.91 24.07
C PHE A 54 -3.39 -1.66 24.95
N ALA A 55 -3.71 -0.50 24.37
CA ALA A 55 -3.86 0.75 25.09
C ALA A 55 -5.12 0.82 25.97
N ALA A 56 -6.14 0.01 25.67
CA ALA A 56 -7.37 -0.09 26.45
C ALA A 56 -7.28 -1.03 27.67
N ARG A 57 -6.16 -1.76 27.82
CA ARG A 57 -5.86 -2.58 29.00
C ARG A 57 -5.10 -1.76 30.04
#